data_AF-A0A524B2V5-F1
#
_entry.id   AF-A0A524B2V5-F1
#
_cell.length_a   1.000
_cell.length_b   1.000
_cell.length_c   1.000
_cell.angle_alpha   90.00
_cell.angle_beta   90.00
_cell.angle_gamma   90.00
#
_symmetry.space_group_name_H-M   'P 1'
#
loop_
_entity.id
_entity.type
_entity.pdbx_description
1 polymer ?
#
loop_
_entity_poly.entity_id
_entity_poly.type
_entity_poly.pdbx_seq_one_letter_code
_entity_poly.pdbx_strand_id
1 'polypeptide(L)'
;MAVTDPTQAVTADWVRSWFGPISRLATVSQSVEGTIQTVRCTVPTADAESFAWRLAVGVAARKLALRPDLFATWLGVASGCLDPASVSPTSFSRMIDRGLLVNVGVPGTPASDSHFFGMLAEAVLHEVLWDGNHGLGAPVIVEGHDWSVTDTGGDQLAIYTAGGDFCFRLWESKGRYGATDISSVVKGAAEQLGSNAAGYLARFAIATSRTATDEELAAFVSQMPDLWVDNDSRAGVGVGVATHDVPAASTPFAQLATHFNLPDTSKGGQLTLLGPLAGYRVTVSKTLWKGVDLWTGP
;
A
#
# COMPACT_ATOMS: atom_id res chain seq x y z
N MET A 1 -20.70 -16.75 0.99
CA MET A 1 -19.35 -16.32 1.42
C MET A 1 -18.64 -15.89 0.16
N ALA A 2 -18.64 -14.57 -0.11
CA ALA A 2 -18.14 -13.99 -1.34
C ALA A 2 -16.60 -13.98 -1.32
N VAL A 3 -15.97 -14.37 -2.42
CA VAL A 3 -14.51 -14.33 -2.57
C VAL A 3 -14.22 -13.23 -3.58
N THR A 4 -13.93 -12.04 -3.07
CA THR A 4 -13.10 -11.05 -3.77
C THR A 4 -11.78 -11.74 -4.13
N ASP A 5 -11.26 -11.55 -5.34
CA ASP A 5 -10.05 -12.18 -5.92
C ASP A 5 -9.41 -13.28 -5.03
N PRO A 6 -9.58 -14.58 -5.36
CA PRO A 6 -9.25 -15.71 -4.49
C PRO A 6 -7.78 -15.78 -4.06
N THR A 7 -6.92 -14.89 -4.56
CA THR A 7 -5.50 -14.89 -4.27
C THR A 7 -5.03 -13.69 -3.45
N GLN A 8 -5.41 -12.45 -3.79
CA GLN A 8 -5.02 -11.27 -3.01
C GLN A 8 -5.83 -11.12 -1.71
N ALA A 9 -7.15 -11.29 -1.75
CA ALA A 9 -7.99 -11.15 -0.56
C ALA A 9 -7.68 -12.24 0.46
N VAL A 10 -7.56 -13.50 0.01
CA VAL A 10 -7.18 -14.64 0.86
C VAL A 10 -5.81 -14.43 1.47
N THR A 11 -4.84 -13.93 0.69
CA THR A 11 -3.49 -13.68 1.18
C THR A 11 -3.46 -12.51 2.17
N ALA A 12 -4.24 -11.45 1.95
CA ALA A 12 -4.37 -10.33 2.88
C ALA A 12 -5.06 -10.76 4.19
N ASP A 13 -6.16 -11.52 4.11
CA ASP A 13 -6.84 -12.11 5.28
C ASP A 13 -5.92 -13.04 6.04
N TRP A 14 -5.14 -13.84 5.32
CA TRP A 14 -4.17 -14.75 5.92
C TRP A 14 -3.06 -13.99 6.65
N VAL A 15 -2.44 -12.99 6.03
CA VAL A 15 -1.43 -12.13 6.68
C VAL A 15 -2.04 -11.43 7.90
N ARG A 16 -3.26 -10.90 7.79
CA ARG A 16 -3.99 -10.29 8.92
C ARG A 16 -4.24 -11.29 10.04
N SER A 17 -4.60 -12.53 9.74
CA SER A 17 -4.83 -13.55 10.75
C SER A 17 -3.55 -13.87 11.55
N TRP A 18 -2.39 -13.73 10.92
CA TRP A 18 -1.07 -13.96 11.52
C TRP A 18 -0.58 -12.78 12.37
N PHE A 19 -0.68 -11.54 11.87
CA PHE A 19 -0.11 -10.37 12.54
C PHE A 19 -1.13 -9.54 13.34
N GLY A 20 -2.42 -9.73 13.10
CA GLY A 20 -3.48 -8.86 13.60
C GLY A 20 -3.44 -7.46 12.98
N PRO A 21 -4.15 -6.49 13.57
CA PRO A 21 -4.20 -5.11 13.08
C PRO A 21 -2.85 -4.39 13.21
N ILE A 22 -2.53 -3.46 12.29
CA ILE A 22 -1.28 -2.67 12.31
C ILE A 22 -1.25 -1.72 13.51
N SER A 23 -2.40 -1.33 14.04
CA SER A 23 -2.53 -0.60 15.30
C SER A 23 -1.95 -1.33 16.53
N ARG A 24 -1.56 -2.60 16.42
CA ARG A 24 -0.76 -3.29 17.46
C ARG A 24 0.71 -2.86 17.48
N LEU A 25 1.23 -2.39 16.35
CA LEU A 25 2.65 -2.04 16.16
C LEU A 25 2.86 -0.54 15.90
N ALA A 26 1.77 0.22 15.78
CA ALA A 26 1.81 1.65 15.52
C ALA A 26 0.64 2.37 16.18
N THR A 27 0.84 3.62 16.54
CA THR A 27 -0.25 4.52 16.93
C THR A 27 -0.87 5.10 15.67
N VAL A 28 -2.15 4.81 15.44
CA VAL A 28 -2.93 5.38 14.34
C VAL A 28 -3.96 6.36 14.91
N SER A 29 -3.85 7.63 14.54
CA SER A 29 -4.75 8.70 14.99
C SER A 29 -5.40 9.40 13.81
N GLN A 30 -6.63 9.86 13.98
CA GLN A 30 -7.33 10.69 13.00
C GLN A 30 -7.34 12.15 13.46
N SER A 31 -7.24 13.06 12.51
CA SER A 31 -7.39 14.49 12.70
C SER A 31 -8.00 15.13 11.45
N VAL A 32 -8.36 16.41 11.55
CA VAL A 32 -8.80 17.20 10.41
C VAL A 32 -7.83 18.37 10.23
N GLU A 33 -7.27 18.51 9.03
CA GLU A 33 -6.43 19.65 8.64
C GLU A 33 -7.24 20.57 7.72
N GLY A 34 -7.76 21.68 8.25
CA GLY A 34 -8.71 22.52 7.54
C GLY A 34 -10.02 21.77 7.34
N THR A 35 -10.30 21.33 6.11
CA THR A 35 -11.46 20.49 5.75
C THR A 35 -11.08 19.06 5.39
N ILE A 36 -9.78 18.73 5.39
CA ILE A 36 -9.26 17.44 4.94
C ILE A 36 -9.15 16.48 6.10
N GLN A 37 -9.78 15.30 5.97
CA GLN A 37 -9.56 14.22 6.91
C GLN A 37 -8.14 13.68 6.77
N THR A 38 -7.45 13.54 7.88
CA THR A 38 -6.06 13.09 7.93
C THR A 38 -5.91 11.90 8.86
N VAL A 39 -5.14 10.91 8.42
CA VAL A 39 -4.73 9.78 9.24
C VAL A 39 -3.24 9.90 9.50
N ARG A 40 -2.84 9.84 10.76
CA ARG A 40 -1.43 9.79 11.16
C ARG A 40 -1.10 8.42 11.73
N CYS A 41 -0.11 7.75 11.16
CA CYS A 41 0.46 6.50 11.65
C CYS A 41 1.86 6.78 12.21
N THR A 42 2.11 6.47 13.47
CA THR A 42 3.43 6.66 14.11
C THR A 42 3.92 5.33 14.65
N VAL A 43 5.10 4.90 14.21
CA VAL A 43 5.69 3.63 14.65
C VAL A 43 6.63 3.88 15.85
N PRO A 44 6.36 3.31 17.03
CA PRO A 44 7.28 3.39 18.16
C PRO A 44 8.62 2.72 17.83
N THR A 45 9.72 3.27 18.33
CA THR A 45 11.06 2.69 18.12
C THR A 45 11.16 1.25 18.63
N ALA A 46 10.46 0.91 19.72
CA ALA A 46 10.43 -0.44 20.27
C ALA A 46 9.78 -1.48 19.33
N ASP A 47 8.87 -1.05 18.45
CA ASP A 47 8.13 -1.91 17.53
C ASP A 47 8.69 -1.87 16.10
N ALA A 48 9.73 -1.06 15.84
CA ALA A 48 10.22 -0.78 14.49
C ALA A 48 10.66 -2.03 13.72
N GLU A 49 11.29 -3.00 14.40
CA GLU A 49 11.72 -4.26 13.79
C GLU A 49 10.53 -5.15 13.44
N SER A 50 9.56 -5.31 14.36
CA SER A 50 8.33 -6.08 14.10
C SER A 50 7.49 -5.43 13.00
N PHE A 51 7.45 -4.10 12.95
CA PHE A 51 6.80 -3.36 11.89
C PHE A 51 7.51 -3.57 10.54
N ALA A 52 8.83 -3.49 10.50
CA ALA A 52 9.60 -3.77 9.29
C ALA A 52 9.40 -5.21 8.78
N TRP A 53 9.39 -6.20 9.68
CA TRP A 53 9.06 -7.59 9.34
C TRP A 53 7.65 -7.70 8.75
N ARG A 54 6.65 -7.08 9.39
CA ARG A 54 5.27 -7.05 8.87
C ARG A 54 5.20 -6.46 7.47
N LEU A 55 5.89 -5.34 7.22
CA LEU A 55 5.92 -4.73 5.88
C LEU A 55 6.57 -5.64 4.84
N ALA A 56 7.68 -6.30 5.18
CA ALA A 56 8.32 -7.26 4.28
C ALA A 56 7.40 -8.43 3.94
N VAL A 57 6.70 -8.99 4.94
CA VAL A 57 5.72 -10.05 4.72
C VAL A 57 4.56 -9.54 3.87
N GLY A 58 4.00 -8.36 4.16
CA GLY A 58 2.94 -7.75 3.36
C GLY A 58 3.33 -7.53 1.90
N VAL A 59 4.55 -7.03 1.64
CA VAL A 59 5.09 -6.88 0.29
C VAL A 59 5.18 -8.23 -0.41
N ALA A 60 5.78 -9.24 0.22
CA ALA A 60 5.91 -10.57 -0.37
C ALA A 60 4.55 -11.24 -0.63
N ALA A 61 3.64 -11.10 0.32
CA ALA A 61 2.28 -11.61 0.24
C ALA A 61 1.54 -11.02 -0.97
N ARG A 62 1.63 -9.70 -1.17
CA ARG A 62 1.02 -9.02 -2.32
C ARG A 62 1.67 -9.43 -3.65
N LYS A 63 3.01 -9.47 -3.72
CA LYS A 63 3.75 -9.83 -4.95
C LYS A 63 3.59 -11.29 -5.36
N LEU A 64 3.36 -12.18 -4.38
CA LEU A 64 3.24 -13.61 -4.59
C LEU A 64 1.80 -14.13 -4.41
N ALA A 65 0.81 -13.23 -4.28
CA ALA A 65 -0.58 -13.58 -3.96
C ALA A 65 -1.14 -14.68 -4.88
N LEU A 66 -0.90 -14.57 -6.19
CA LEU A 66 -1.35 -15.54 -7.21
C LEU A 66 -0.67 -16.93 -7.10
N ARG A 67 0.33 -17.08 -6.24
CA ARG A 67 1.09 -18.31 -5.99
C ARG A 67 1.33 -18.50 -4.48
N PRO A 68 0.28 -18.91 -3.74
CA PRO A 68 0.38 -19.15 -2.29
C PRO A 68 1.49 -20.13 -1.91
N ASP A 69 1.83 -21.08 -2.79
CA ASP A 69 2.93 -22.02 -2.61
C ASP A 69 4.30 -21.33 -2.61
N LEU A 70 4.51 -20.35 -3.51
CA LEU A 70 5.74 -19.56 -3.53
C LEU A 70 5.81 -18.64 -2.32
N PHE A 71 4.69 -18.02 -1.93
CA PHE A 71 4.65 -17.19 -0.73
C PHE A 71 4.93 -18.00 0.55
N ALA A 72 4.32 -19.17 0.71
CA ALA A 72 4.58 -20.04 1.85
C ALA A 72 6.04 -20.50 1.91
N THR A 73 6.64 -20.82 0.75
CA THR A 73 8.07 -21.13 0.65
C THR A 73 8.93 -19.95 1.06
N TRP A 74 8.67 -18.76 0.49
CA TRP A 74 9.38 -17.52 0.82
C TRP A 74 9.32 -17.24 2.32
N LEU A 75 8.13 -17.32 2.92
CA LEU A 75 7.94 -17.03 4.33
C LEU A 75 8.68 -18.04 5.20
N GLY A 76 8.60 -19.33 4.89
CA GLY A 76 9.31 -20.37 5.63
C GLY A 76 10.82 -20.14 5.64
N VAL A 77 11.40 -19.72 4.51
CA VAL A 77 12.82 -19.38 4.42
C VAL A 77 13.12 -18.08 5.18
N ALA A 78 12.33 -17.03 4.98
CA ALA A 78 12.52 -15.74 5.64
C ALA A 78 12.43 -15.85 7.17
N SER A 79 11.50 -16.65 7.69
CA SER A 79 11.34 -16.92 9.13
C SER A 79 12.35 -17.92 9.68
N GLY A 80 13.12 -18.61 8.82
CA GLY A 80 14.04 -19.68 9.22
C GLY A 80 13.36 -21.00 9.59
N CYS A 81 12.08 -21.17 9.26
CA CYS A 81 11.36 -22.43 9.44
C CYS A 81 11.67 -23.45 8.32
N LEU A 82 12.23 -23.00 7.21
CA LEU A 82 12.64 -23.84 6.07
C LEU A 82 14.10 -23.55 5.72
N ASP A 83 14.91 -24.61 5.59
CA ASP A 83 16.30 -24.50 5.15
C ASP A 83 16.34 -24.16 3.65
N PRO A 84 16.98 -23.05 3.22
CA PRO A 84 17.13 -22.72 1.81
C PRO A 84 17.69 -23.86 0.95
N ALA A 85 18.59 -24.69 1.51
CA ALA A 85 19.18 -25.82 0.79
C ALA A 85 18.17 -26.93 0.45
N SER A 86 17.02 -26.94 1.13
CA SER A 86 15.90 -27.87 0.86
C SER A 86 14.93 -27.35 -0.21
N VAL A 87 15.06 -26.09 -0.63
CA VAL A 87 14.18 -25.44 -1.60
C VAL A 87 14.77 -25.55 -3.01
N SER A 88 13.92 -25.81 -4.00
CA SER A 88 14.35 -25.81 -5.40
C SER A 88 14.84 -24.42 -5.83
N PRO A 89 16.02 -24.30 -6.47
CA PRO A 89 16.49 -23.02 -7.04
C PRO A 89 15.49 -22.37 -8.00
N THR A 90 14.69 -23.18 -8.70
CA THR A 90 13.63 -22.72 -9.60
C THR A 90 12.53 -21.96 -8.85
N SER A 91 12.25 -22.30 -7.59
CA SER A 91 11.29 -21.58 -6.77
C SER A 91 11.76 -20.15 -6.49
N PHE A 92 13.03 -19.97 -6.13
CA PHE A 92 13.61 -18.64 -5.91
C PHE A 92 13.62 -17.80 -7.19
N SER A 93 14.05 -18.37 -8.33
CA SER A 93 13.97 -17.68 -9.63
C SER A 93 12.55 -17.20 -9.92
N ARG A 94 11.54 -18.07 -9.72
CA ARG A 94 10.13 -17.71 -9.97
C ARG A 94 9.63 -16.58 -9.07
N MET A 95 10.10 -16.47 -7.84
CA MET A 95 9.74 -15.34 -6.95
C MET A 95 10.33 -14.03 -7.47
N ILE A 96 11.58 -14.06 -7.94
CA ILE A 96 12.27 -12.91 -8.52
C ILE A 96 11.61 -12.50 -9.85
N ASP A 97 11.32 -13.46 -10.73
CA ASP A 97 10.66 -13.24 -12.03
C ASP A 97 9.24 -12.66 -11.88
N ARG A 98 8.61 -12.90 -10.72
CA ARG A 98 7.30 -12.29 -10.34
C ARG A 98 7.43 -10.88 -9.78
N GLY A 99 8.64 -10.34 -9.71
CA GLY A 99 8.90 -8.97 -9.35
C GLY A 99 8.99 -8.71 -7.85
N LEU A 100 9.20 -9.75 -7.02
CA LEU A 100 9.32 -9.60 -5.56
C LEU A 100 10.38 -8.55 -5.17
N LEU A 101 11.45 -8.44 -5.96
CA LEU A 101 12.58 -7.55 -5.68
C LEU A 101 12.65 -6.30 -6.57
N VAL A 102 11.64 -5.98 -7.41
CA VAL A 102 11.72 -4.85 -8.38
C VAL A 102 12.05 -3.51 -7.70
N ASN A 103 11.37 -3.18 -6.60
CA ASN A 103 11.58 -1.93 -5.86
C ASN A 103 12.61 -2.04 -4.73
N VAL A 104 13.26 -3.21 -4.59
CA VAL A 104 14.24 -3.50 -3.54
C VAL A 104 15.64 -3.65 -4.12
N GLY A 105 15.73 -4.21 -5.33
CA GLY A 105 16.97 -4.67 -5.95
C GLY A 105 17.51 -5.94 -5.27
N VAL A 106 18.75 -6.25 -5.58
CA VAL A 106 19.51 -7.37 -5.00
C VAL A 106 20.67 -6.83 -4.15
N PRO A 107 21.28 -7.60 -3.23
CA PRO A 107 22.32 -7.08 -2.34
C PRO A 107 23.47 -6.34 -3.03
N GLY A 108 23.93 -6.81 -4.19
CA GLY A 108 24.99 -6.17 -4.97
C GLY A 108 24.55 -4.98 -5.82
N THR A 109 23.25 -4.87 -6.10
CA THR A 109 22.65 -3.81 -6.92
C THR A 109 21.29 -3.44 -6.31
N PRO A 110 21.28 -2.78 -5.14
CA PRO A 110 20.03 -2.41 -4.49
C PRO A 110 19.31 -1.34 -5.30
N ALA A 111 17.98 -1.29 -5.19
CA ALA A 111 17.17 -0.27 -5.87
C ALA A 111 17.49 1.13 -5.34
N SER A 112 17.13 2.18 -6.09
CA SER A 112 17.26 3.55 -5.62
C SER A 112 16.45 3.79 -4.34
N ASP A 113 16.83 4.77 -3.53
CA ASP A 113 16.04 5.20 -2.36
C ASP A 113 14.62 5.59 -2.77
N SER A 114 14.46 6.22 -3.94
CA SER A 114 13.14 6.60 -4.46
C SER A 114 12.21 5.41 -4.64
N HIS A 115 12.69 4.34 -5.28
CA HIS A 115 11.85 3.15 -5.54
C HIS A 115 11.54 2.42 -4.24
N PHE A 116 12.56 2.24 -3.39
CA PHE A 116 12.39 1.53 -2.13
C PHE A 116 11.44 2.25 -1.18
N PHE A 117 11.61 3.56 -0.97
CA PHE A 117 10.75 4.32 -0.07
C PHE A 117 9.36 4.57 -0.65
N GLY A 118 9.21 4.59 -1.99
CA GLY A 118 7.91 4.56 -2.64
C GLY A 118 7.15 3.28 -2.29
N MET A 119 7.77 2.12 -2.51
CA MET A 119 7.20 0.82 -2.12
C MET A 119 6.86 0.76 -0.63
N LEU A 120 7.73 1.30 0.23
CA LEU A 120 7.49 1.32 1.67
C LEU A 120 6.28 2.20 2.04
N ALA A 121 6.14 3.37 1.40
CA ALA A 121 5.01 4.26 1.62
C ALA A 121 3.68 3.59 1.24
N GLU A 122 3.65 2.98 0.06
CA GLU A 122 2.50 2.22 -0.44
C GLU A 122 2.17 1.03 0.47
N ALA A 123 3.20 0.29 0.92
CA ALA A 123 3.01 -0.85 1.81
C ALA A 123 2.37 -0.43 3.14
N VAL A 124 2.77 0.70 3.71
CA VAL A 124 2.16 1.19 4.96
C VAL A 124 0.77 1.73 4.74
N LEU A 125 0.55 2.49 3.66
CA LEU A 125 -0.78 3.01 3.31
C LEU A 125 -1.77 1.84 3.20
N HIS A 126 -1.39 0.77 2.50
CA HIS A 126 -2.20 -0.44 2.37
C HIS A 126 -2.62 -1.01 3.73
N GLU A 127 -1.65 -1.21 4.62
CA GLU A 127 -1.92 -1.79 5.94
C GLU A 127 -2.79 -0.87 6.79
N VAL A 128 -2.61 0.45 6.71
CA VAL A 128 -3.45 1.43 7.41
C VAL A 128 -4.87 1.40 6.86
N LEU A 129 -5.06 1.44 5.53
CA LEU A 129 -6.40 1.44 4.93
C LEU A 129 -7.19 0.15 5.26
N TRP A 130 -6.49 -0.97 5.48
CA TRP A 130 -7.11 -2.22 5.90
C TRP A 130 -7.38 -2.33 7.40
N ASP A 131 -6.70 -1.56 8.25
CA ASP A 131 -6.74 -1.75 9.70
C ASP A 131 -8.09 -1.38 10.33
N GLY A 132 -8.85 -0.51 9.67
CA GLY A 132 -10.15 -0.09 10.15
C GLY A 132 -10.77 1.00 9.28
N ASN A 133 -11.83 1.61 9.81
CA ASN A 133 -12.63 2.57 9.06
C ASN A 133 -11.87 3.87 8.74
N HIS A 134 -10.99 4.32 9.63
CA HIS A 134 -10.17 5.54 9.45
C HIS A 134 -10.91 6.82 9.01
N GLY A 135 -12.24 6.87 9.18
CA GLY A 135 -13.09 7.97 8.72
C GLY A 135 -13.63 7.80 7.29
N LEU A 136 -13.23 6.75 6.59
CA LEU A 136 -13.68 6.38 5.24
C LEU A 136 -14.99 5.57 5.28
N GLY A 137 -14.98 4.47 6.01
CA GLY A 137 -15.99 3.41 5.93
C GLY A 137 -15.36 2.05 6.16
N ALA A 138 -16.15 0.96 6.18
CA ALA A 138 -15.57 -0.38 6.31
C ALA A 138 -14.87 -0.78 5.00
N PRO A 139 -13.58 -1.16 5.01
CA PRO A 139 -12.88 -1.53 3.79
C PRO A 139 -13.48 -2.81 3.17
N VAL A 140 -13.67 -2.78 1.86
CA VAL A 140 -14.19 -3.89 1.04
C VAL A 140 -13.09 -4.45 0.16
N ILE A 141 -12.42 -3.57 -0.59
CA ILE A 141 -11.23 -3.86 -1.37
C ILE A 141 -10.21 -2.77 -1.05
N VAL A 142 -8.98 -3.14 -0.73
CA VAL A 142 -7.84 -2.24 -0.87
C VAL A 142 -6.87 -2.95 -1.78
N GLU A 143 -6.59 -2.32 -2.90
CA GLU A 143 -5.72 -2.86 -3.93
C GLU A 143 -4.28 -3.02 -3.40
N GLY A 144 -3.59 -4.08 -3.83
CA GLY A 144 -2.18 -4.32 -3.53
C GLY A 144 -1.22 -3.75 -4.59
N HIS A 145 0.08 -4.05 -4.46
CA HIS A 145 1.12 -3.50 -5.35
C HIS A 145 1.04 -3.94 -6.81
N ASP A 146 1.24 -2.97 -7.71
CA ASP A 146 1.55 -3.04 -9.14
C ASP A 146 0.69 -3.99 -10.01
N TRP A 147 -0.14 -3.38 -10.87
CA TRP A 147 -0.96 -4.00 -11.93
C TRP A 147 -0.21 -4.88 -12.92
N SER A 148 1.08 -4.60 -13.09
CA SER A 148 1.99 -5.36 -13.92
C SER A 148 3.37 -5.34 -13.28
N VAL A 149 4.14 -6.41 -13.50
CA VAL A 149 5.53 -6.53 -13.01
C VAL A 149 6.44 -5.39 -13.54
N THR A 150 5.96 -4.63 -14.53
CA THR A 150 6.68 -3.54 -15.21
C THR A 150 6.18 -2.13 -14.88
N ASP A 151 5.01 -1.98 -14.26
CA ASP A 151 4.50 -0.68 -13.86
C ASP A 151 5.08 -0.35 -12.47
N THR A 152 5.93 0.67 -12.40
CA THR A 152 6.50 1.14 -11.12
C THR A 152 5.75 2.36 -10.63
N GLY A 153 5.17 2.27 -9.43
CA GLY A 153 4.55 3.40 -8.72
C GLY A 153 3.05 3.51 -8.97
N GLY A 154 2.29 2.50 -8.53
CA GLY A 154 0.84 2.50 -8.67
C GLY A 154 0.14 3.40 -7.66
N ASP A 155 -0.80 4.20 -8.15
CA ASP A 155 -1.89 4.73 -7.34
C ASP A 155 -2.64 3.53 -6.71
N GLN A 156 -2.96 3.59 -5.42
CA GLN A 156 -3.69 2.57 -4.69
C GLN A 156 -5.19 2.87 -4.70
N LEU A 157 -6.02 1.91 -5.11
CA LEU A 157 -7.47 2.05 -4.97
C LEU A 157 -7.99 1.40 -3.69
N ALA A 158 -8.81 2.12 -2.94
CA ALA A 158 -9.62 1.56 -1.85
C ALA A 158 -11.12 1.70 -2.15
N ILE A 159 -11.86 0.62 -2.03
CA ILE A 159 -13.33 0.57 -2.02
C ILE A 159 -13.78 0.24 -0.60
N TYR A 160 -14.75 0.99 -0.11
CA TYR A 160 -15.27 0.86 1.25
C TYR A 160 -16.77 1.14 1.29
N THR A 161 -17.44 0.67 2.33
CA THR A 161 -18.85 0.99 2.57
C THR A 161 -18.99 2.14 3.56
N ALA A 162 -19.76 3.15 3.17
CA ALA A 162 -20.08 4.31 3.99
C ALA A 162 -21.58 4.59 3.92
N GLY A 163 -22.28 4.57 5.06
CA GLY A 163 -23.72 4.80 5.09
C GLY A 163 -24.57 3.73 4.38
N GLY A 164 -23.98 2.58 4.04
CA GLY A 164 -24.64 1.52 3.27
C GLY A 164 -24.31 1.51 1.78
N ASP A 165 -23.67 2.58 1.28
CA ASP A 165 -23.27 2.69 -0.13
C ASP A 165 -21.80 2.32 -0.32
N PHE A 166 -21.45 1.83 -1.51
CA PHE A 166 -20.06 1.73 -1.94
C PHE A 166 -19.50 3.10 -2.31
N CYS A 167 -18.31 3.38 -1.80
CA CYS A 167 -17.49 4.52 -2.14
C CYS A 167 -16.10 4.04 -2.52
N PHE A 168 -15.36 4.84 -3.29
CA PHE A 168 -13.96 4.56 -3.58
C PHE A 168 -13.08 5.78 -3.32
N ARG A 169 -11.80 5.52 -3.05
CA ARG A 169 -10.76 6.53 -2.97
C ARG A 169 -9.52 6.07 -3.71
N LEU A 170 -9.09 6.87 -4.68
CA LEU A 170 -7.81 6.70 -5.35
C LEU A 170 -6.73 7.41 -4.52
N TRP A 171 -5.67 6.70 -4.17
CA TRP A 171 -4.58 7.21 -3.35
C TRP A 171 -3.29 7.26 -4.13
N GLU A 172 -2.56 8.36 -4.02
CA GLU A 172 -1.17 8.40 -4.47
C GLU A 172 -0.24 8.35 -3.27
N SER A 173 0.75 7.46 -3.30
CA SER A 173 1.65 7.23 -2.16
C SER A 173 3.07 7.68 -2.48
N LYS A 174 3.70 8.40 -1.55
CA LYS A 174 5.05 8.95 -1.71
C LYS A 174 5.93 8.68 -0.51
N GLY A 175 7.14 8.20 -0.78
CA GLY A 175 8.24 8.26 0.19
C GLY A 175 8.88 9.64 0.15
N ARG A 176 8.88 10.36 1.28
CA ARG A 176 9.68 11.59 1.44
C ARG A 176 11.00 11.23 2.11
N TYR A 177 12.07 11.30 1.34
CA TYR A 177 13.46 11.16 1.77
C TYR A 177 14.23 12.47 1.50
N GLY A 178 15.16 12.81 2.39
CA GLY A 178 15.95 14.04 2.28
C GLY A 178 15.18 15.32 2.69
N ALA A 179 15.63 16.45 2.17
CA ALA A 179 15.21 17.79 2.63
C ALA A 179 14.00 18.39 1.88
N THR A 180 13.41 17.66 0.92
CA THR A 180 12.26 18.15 0.15
C THR A 180 11.10 18.49 1.08
N ASP A 181 10.42 19.60 0.83
CA ASP A 181 9.24 19.98 1.62
C ASP A 181 8.08 19.00 1.39
N ILE A 182 7.39 18.62 2.47
CA ILE A 182 6.31 17.65 2.41
C ILE A 182 5.11 18.17 1.61
N SER A 183 4.82 19.48 1.66
CA SER A 183 3.71 20.07 0.91
C SER A 183 4.00 20.02 -0.59
N SER A 184 5.27 20.17 -0.99
CA SER A 184 5.69 19.98 -2.38
C SER A 184 5.52 18.53 -2.85
N VAL A 185 5.79 17.55 -1.98
CA VAL A 185 5.56 16.12 -2.28
C VAL A 185 4.07 15.85 -2.47
N VAL A 186 3.22 16.37 -1.55
CA VAL A 186 1.77 16.21 -1.63
C VAL A 186 1.20 16.87 -2.88
N LYS A 187 1.66 18.08 -3.23
CA LYS A 187 1.26 18.77 -4.45
C LYS A 187 1.59 17.95 -5.70
N GLY A 188 2.81 17.43 -5.80
CA GLY A 188 3.22 16.60 -6.93
C GLY A 188 2.41 15.31 -7.05
N ALA A 189 2.07 14.68 -5.92
CA ALA A 189 1.17 13.52 -5.89
C ALA A 189 -0.25 13.87 -6.38
N ALA A 190 -0.80 15.01 -5.94
CA ALA A 190 -2.10 15.49 -6.39
C ALA A 190 -2.13 15.77 -7.90
N GLU A 191 -1.08 16.39 -8.44
CA GLU A 191 -0.95 16.66 -9.88
C GLU A 191 -0.90 15.36 -10.71
N GLN A 192 -0.23 14.33 -10.20
CA GLN A 192 -0.16 13.01 -10.84
C GLN A 192 -1.52 12.31 -10.86
N LEU A 193 -2.24 12.31 -9.74
CA LEU A 193 -3.61 11.80 -9.67
C LEU A 193 -4.54 12.53 -10.63
N GLY A 194 -4.51 13.87 -10.63
CA GLY A 194 -5.35 14.68 -11.51
C GLY A 194 -5.14 14.37 -12.99
N SER A 195 -3.92 13.97 -13.37
CA SER A 195 -3.57 13.66 -14.76
C SER A 195 -3.91 12.23 -15.18
N ASN A 196 -3.88 11.28 -14.24
CA ASN A 196 -3.92 9.85 -14.57
C ASN A 196 -5.15 9.09 -14.04
N ALA A 197 -5.91 9.66 -13.09
CA ALA A 197 -6.95 8.95 -12.35
C ALA A 197 -7.98 8.22 -13.24
N ALA A 198 -8.52 8.90 -14.27
CA ALA A 198 -9.52 8.27 -15.15
C ALA A 198 -8.97 7.03 -15.87
N GLY A 199 -7.71 7.07 -16.30
CA GLY A 199 -7.04 5.93 -16.94
C GLY A 199 -6.82 4.76 -15.97
N TYR A 200 -6.40 5.06 -14.75
CA TYR A 200 -6.26 4.04 -13.69
C TYR A 200 -7.59 3.40 -13.32
N LEU A 201 -8.64 4.20 -13.10
CA LEU A 201 -9.96 3.71 -12.77
C LEU A 201 -10.55 2.83 -13.89
N ALA A 202 -10.34 3.19 -15.16
CA ALA A 202 -10.79 2.37 -16.28
C ALA A 202 -10.08 1.00 -16.32
N ARG A 203 -8.76 0.96 -16.06
CA ARG A 203 -8.01 -0.29 -15.95
C ARG A 203 -8.51 -1.15 -14.78
N PHE A 204 -8.73 -0.54 -13.62
CA PHE A 204 -9.26 -1.24 -12.45
C PHE A 204 -10.65 -1.81 -12.75
N ALA A 205 -11.54 -1.00 -13.32
CA ALA A 205 -12.88 -1.41 -13.67
C ALA A 205 -12.87 -2.68 -14.54
N ILE A 206 -11.99 -2.75 -15.54
CA ILE A 206 -11.85 -3.93 -16.41
C ILE A 206 -11.33 -5.15 -15.64
N ALA A 207 -10.29 -4.99 -14.83
CA ALA A 207 -9.67 -6.11 -14.14
C ALA A 207 -10.59 -6.70 -13.06
N THR A 208 -11.17 -5.82 -12.23
CA THR A 208 -11.95 -6.21 -11.07
C THR A 208 -13.37 -6.64 -11.44
N SER A 209 -14.01 -6.06 -12.46
CA SER A 209 -15.33 -6.54 -12.92
C SER A 209 -15.29 -7.97 -13.46
N ARG A 210 -14.14 -8.43 -13.97
CA ARG A 210 -13.97 -9.81 -14.47
C ARG A 210 -13.80 -10.85 -13.35
N THR A 211 -13.44 -10.40 -12.15
CA THR A 211 -13.14 -11.29 -11.01
C THR A 211 -14.13 -11.11 -9.86
N ALA A 212 -14.92 -10.04 -9.85
CA ALA A 212 -15.97 -9.81 -8.87
C ALA A 212 -17.08 -10.86 -9.00
N THR A 213 -17.35 -11.56 -7.89
CA THR A 213 -18.47 -12.51 -7.78
C THR A 213 -19.76 -11.88 -7.27
N ASP A 214 -19.67 -10.64 -6.78
CA ASP A 214 -20.78 -9.84 -6.28
C ASP A 214 -21.22 -8.87 -7.39
N GLU A 215 -22.45 -9.02 -7.85
CA GLU A 215 -23.00 -8.23 -8.96
C GLU A 215 -23.13 -6.74 -8.61
N GLU A 216 -23.44 -6.41 -7.36
CA GLU A 216 -23.57 -5.02 -6.91
C GLU A 216 -22.20 -4.33 -6.87
N LEU A 217 -21.20 -5.01 -6.31
CA LEU A 217 -19.82 -4.53 -6.31
C LEU A 217 -19.25 -4.43 -7.73
N ALA A 218 -19.53 -5.42 -8.60
CA ALA A 218 -19.10 -5.38 -9.99
C ALA A 218 -19.72 -4.20 -10.75
N ALA A 219 -21.01 -3.94 -10.52
CA ALA A 219 -21.72 -2.79 -11.10
C ALA A 219 -21.21 -1.46 -10.56
N PHE A 220 -20.85 -1.38 -9.28
CA PHE A 220 -20.23 -0.18 -8.71
C PHE A 220 -18.84 0.07 -9.33
N VAL A 221 -18.01 -0.98 -9.39
CA VAL A 221 -16.65 -0.93 -9.93
C VAL A 221 -16.64 -0.47 -11.40
N SER A 222 -17.61 -0.90 -12.20
CA SER A 222 -17.71 -0.47 -13.61
C SER A 222 -18.09 1.01 -13.78
N GLN A 223 -18.75 1.61 -12.77
CA GLN A 223 -19.17 3.02 -12.79
C GLN A 223 -18.10 3.98 -12.28
N MET A 224 -17.04 3.52 -11.60
CA MET A 224 -16.07 4.40 -10.95
C MET A 224 -15.43 5.46 -11.85
N PRO A 225 -15.07 5.17 -13.14
CA PRO A 225 -14.57 6.21 -14.03
C PRO A 225 -15.57 7.35 -14.24
N ASP A 226 -16.86 7.04 -14.40
CA ASP A 226 -17.91 8.04 -14.60
C ASP A 226 -18.16 8.83 -13.31
N LEU A 227 -18.22 8.14 -12.17
CA LEU A 227 -18.34 8.79 -10.84
C LEU A 227 -17.21 9.79 -10.58
N TRP A 228 -15.98 9.47 -11.01
CA TRP A 228 -14.85 10.38 -10.92
C TRP A 228 -15.03 11.62 -11.80
N VAL A 229 -15.40 11.42 -13.07
CA VAL A 229 -15.61 12.51 -14.04
C VAL A 229 -16.74 13.45 -13.58
N ASP A 230 -17.82 12.88 -13.03
CA ASP A 230 -18.99 13.60 -12.57
C ASP A 230 -18.80 14.26 -11.19
N ASN A 231 -17.66 14.04 -10.54
CA ASN A 231 -17.37 14.48 -9.17
C ASN A 231 -18.42 13.99 -8.14
N ASP A 232 -18.90 12.76 -8.30
CA ASP A 232 -19.88 12.15 -7.40
C ASP A 232 -19.30 12.03 -5.98
N SER A 233 -20.14 12.18 -4.95
CA SER A 233 -19.69 12.10 -3.55
C SER A 233 -19.14 10.73 -3.15
N ARG A 234 -19.43 9.68 -3.92
CA ARG A 234 -18.88 8.33 -3.77
C ARG A 234 -17.46 8.20 -4.32
N ALA A 235 -17.02 9.13 -5.17
CA ALA A 235 -15.64 9.21 -5.64
C ALA A 235 -14.79 10.03 -4.66
N GLY A 236 -13.56 9.59 -4.45
CA GLY A 236 -12.65 10.23 -3.52
C GLY A 236 -11.19 10.15 -3.95
N VAL A 237 -10.39 11.01 -3.33
CA VAL A 237 -8.95 11.10 -3.58
C VAL A 237 -8.18 11.16 -2.26
N GLY A 238 -6.97 10.61 -2.24
CA GLY A 238 -6.09 10.78 -1.11
C GLY A 238 -4.62 10.81 -1.47
N VAL A 239 -3.81 11.35 -0.58
CA VAL A 239 -2.35 11.30 -0.69
C VAL A 239 -1.77 10.70 0.58
N GLY A 240 -1.01 9.62 0.42
CA GLY A 240 -0.24 8.97 1.47
C GLY A 240 1.22 9.40 1.41
N VAL A 241 1.81 9.81 2.53
CA VAL A 241 3.23 10.15 2.62
C VAL A 241 3.87 9.38 3.76
N ALA A 242 4.90 8.59 3.46
CA ALA A 242 5.77 8.01 4.48
C ALA A 242 7.06 8.81 4.61
N THR A 243 7.43 9.16 5.83
CA THR A 243 8.60 10.00 6.09
C THR A 243 9.21 9.72 7.46
N HIS A 244 10.41 10.26 7.68
CA HIS A 244 11.16 10.09 8.93
C HIS A 244 10.76 11.10 10.00
N ASP A 245 10.40 12.31 9.58
CA ASP A 245 10.03 13.41 10.44
C ASP A 245 8.99 14.31 9.76
N VAL A 246 8.23 15.02 10.59
CA VAL A 246 7.40 16.15 10.16
C VAL A 246 7.36 17.17 11.30
N PRO A 247 7.51 18.48 11.02
CA PRO A 247 7.28 19.51 12.03
C PRO A 247 5.86 19.41 12.60
N ALA A 248 5.71 19.49 13.92
CA ALA A 248 4.42 19.29 14.59
C ALA A 248 3.28 20.21 14.10
N ALA A 249 3.62 21.36 13.50
CA ALA A 249 2.67 22.38 13.03
C ALA A 249 2.44 22.39 11.50
N SER A 250 2.97 21.44 10.73
CA SER A 250 2.72 21.42 9.29
C SER A 250 1.30 20.96 8.97
N THR A 251 0.66 21.58 7.97
CA THR A 251 -0.61 21.13 7.38
C THR A 251 -0.40 20.71 5.92
N PRO A 252 0.35 19.61 5.68
CA PRO A 252 0.82 19.25 4.34
C PRO A 252 -0.32 18.95 3.36
N PHE A 253 -1.50 18.57 3.86
CA PHE A 253 -2.63 18.17 3.03
C PHE A 253 -3.62 19.30 2.73
N ALA A 254 -3.43 20.49 3.29
CA ALA A 254 -4.37 21.61 3.13
C ALA A 254 -4.63 21.96 1.66
N GLN A 255 -3.64 21.77 0.77
CA GLN A 255 -3.77 22.06 -0.66
C GLN A 255 -4.67 21.08 -1.42
N LEU A 256 -4.94 19.89 -0.87
CA LEU A 256 -5.85 18.93 -1.50
C LEU A 256 -7.27 19.50 -1.63
N ALA A 257 -7.70 20.35 -0.69
CA ALA A 257 -9.02 20.96 -0.68
C ALA A 257 -9.35 21.69 -1.99
N THR A 258 -8.35 22.31 -2.62
CA THR A 258 -8.54 23.10 -3.83
C THR A 258 -8.09 22.40 -5.12
N HIS A 259 -7.44 21.22 -5.03
CA HIS A 259 -6.84 20.58 -6.20
C HIS A 259 -7.87 19.77 -7.02
N PHE A 260 -8.88 19.22 -6.35
CA PHE A 260 -9.92 18.38 -6.97
C PHE A 260 -11.29 18.99 -6.75
N ASN A 261 -12.15 18.92 -7.77
CA ASN A 261 -13.54 19.37 -7.70
C ASN A 261 -14.47 18.34 -7.02
N LEU A 262 -13.94 17.61 -6.03
CA LEU A 262 -14.69 16.65 -5.22
C LEU A 262 -15.17 17.31 -3.92
N PRO A 263 -16.18 16.76 -3.24
CA PRO A 263 -16.51 17.16 -1.87
C PRO A 263 -15.30 17.03 -0.94
N ASP A 264 -15.16 17.94 0.03
CA ASP A 264 -14.02 17.90 0.96
C ASP A 264 -13.98 16.62 1.80
N THR A 265 -15.14 16.04 2.11
CA THR A 265 -15.28 14.75 2.79
C THR A 265 -14.72 13.59 1.98
N SER A 266 -14.58 13.74 0.67
CA SER A 266 -14.05 12.73 -0.24
C SER A 266 -12.54 12.84 -0.44
N LYS A 267 -11.88 13.83 0.17
CA LYS A 267 -10.44 14.08 0.10
C LYS A 267 -9.76 13.62 1.39
N GLY A 268 -8.59 13.00 1.29
CA GLY A 268 -7.87 12.46 2.45
C GLY A 268 -6.36 12.67 2.42
N GLY A 269 -5.78 12.89 3.58
CA GLY A 269 -4.34 12.82 3.81
C GLY A 269 -3.99 11.61 4.66
N GLN A 270 -2.88 10.95 4.37
CA GLN A 270 -2.32 9.94 5.25
C GLN A 270 -0.84 10.22 5.44
N LEU A 271 -0.41 10.37 6.68
CA LEU A 271 0.97 10.64 7.05
C LEU A 271 1.48 9.49 7.91
N THR A 272 2.52 8.81 7.45
CA THR A 272 3.26 7.83 8.24
C THR A 272 4.59 8.40 8.69
N LEU A 273 4.79 8.42 10.01
CA LEU A 273 6.06 8.67 10.66
C LEU A 273 6.71 7.33 11.00
N LEU A 274 7.65 6.92 10.14
CA LEU A 274 8.41 5.68 10.33
C LEU A 274 9.60 5.87 11.26
N GLY A 275 10.00 7.11 11.57
CA GLY A 275 11.30 7.35 12.22
C GLY A 275 12.47 7.10 11.25
N PRO A 276 13.63 6.61 11.70
CA PRO A 276 14.82 6.48 10.84
C PRO A 276 14.62 5.52 9.65
N LEU A 277 14.33 6.09 8.47
CA LEU A 277 14.05 5.35 7.23
C LEU A 277 15.20 4.40 6.80
N ALA A 278 16.45 4.75 7.12
CA ALA A 278 17.60 3.91 6.84
C ALA A 278 17.51 2.53 7.52
N GLY A 279 16.96 2.48 8.74
CA GLY A 279 16.75 1.22 9.47
C GLY A 279 15.76 0.31 8.75
N TYR A 280 14.63 0.87 8.30
CA TYR A 280 13.64 0.15 7.50
C TYR A 280 14.22 -0.38 6.20
N ARG A 281 15.03 0.44 5.51
CA ARG A 281 15.71 0.01 4.28
C ARG A 281 16.54 -1.24 4.51
N VAL A 282 17.34 -1.27 5.57
CA VAL A 282 18.17 -2.42 5.90
C VAL A 282 17.30 -3.64 6.25
N THR A 283 16.37 -3.50 7.20
CA THR A 283 15.62 -4.65 7.74
C THR A 283 14.68 -5.27 6.72
N VAL A 284 13.92 -4.46 5.98
CA VAL A 284 12.96 -4.94 4.98
C VAL A 284 13.70 -5.58 3.80
N SER A 285 14.77 -4.95 3.29
CA SER A 285 15.54 -5.52 2.18
C SER A 285 16.18 -6.85 2.57
N LYS A 286 16.83 -6.91 3.73
CA LYS A 286 17.41 -8.17 4.26
C LYS A 286 16.36 -9.27 4.37
N THR A 287 15.19 -8.95 4.91
CA THR A 287 14.09 -9.91 5.05
C THR A 287 13.64 -10.46 3.69
N LEU A 288 13.43 -9.58 2.71
CA LEU A 288 13.01 -9.97 1.37
C LEU A 288 14.09 -10.79 0.66
N TRP A 289 15.37 -10.41 0.78
CA TRP A 289 16.51 -11.14 0.21
C TRP A 289 16.70 -12.52 0.86
N LYS A 290 16.52 -12.62 2.18
CA LYS A 290 16.61 -13.90 2.90
C LYS A 290 15.59 -14.89 2.37
N GLY A 291 14.34 -14.47 2.18
CA GLY A 291 13.29 -15.36 1.68
C GLY A 291 13.50 -15.86 0.24
N VAL A 292 14.47 -15.32 -0.50
CA VAL A 292 14.89 -15.82 -1.83
C VAL A 292 16.34 -16.32 -1.87
N ASP A 293 16.93 -16.61 -0.71
CA ASP A 293 18.30 -17.14 -0.59
C ASP A 293 19.39 -16.26 -1.23
N LEU A 294 19.20 -14.94 -1.23
CA LEU A 294 20.20 -13.98 -1.70
C LEU A 294 20.99 -13.33 -0.56
N TRP A 295 20.63 -13.60 0.70
CA TRP A 295 21.30 -13.03 1.86
C TRP A 295 22.13 -14.09 2.60
N THR A 296 23.46 -13.91 2.60
CA THR A 296 24.43 -14.80 3.27
C THR A 296 25.10 -14.17 4.49
N GLY A 297 24.69 -12.96 4.88
CA GLY A 297 25.20 -12.28 6.07
C GLY A 297 24.60 -12.83 7.37
N PRO A 298 25.22 -12.55 8.52
CA PRO A 298 24.64 -12.87 9.82
C PRO A 298 23.28 -12.17 10.03
#